data_AF-A0A7S3R3I7-F1
#
_entry.id   AF-A0A7S3R3I7-F1
#
_cell.length_a   1.000
_cell.length_b   1.000
_cell.length_c   1.000
_cell.angle_alpha   90.00
_cell.angle_beta   90.00
_cell.angle_gamma   90.00
#
_symmetry.space_group_name_H-M   'P 1'
#
loop_
_entity.id
_entity.type
_entity.pdbx_description
1 polymer ?
#
loop_
_entity_poly.entity_id
_entity_poly.type
_entity_poly.pdbx_seq_one_letter_code
_entity_poly.pdbx_strand_id
1 'polypeptide(L)'
;MEKWEEGYYITAMAGALSGCAFVVMSKGTPYTQQSYKVSDSFPFKWINKKWKEGFYVTSMATSHTRWAVVMSRNAGFVDQCVELDFQYPSEGIHRRWDAGFRITACAGTPDQAAFVISVPRRRPVDETQETLRTSAFPSQHVKEKWAKNLYLAGIAYGRTVS
;
A
#
# COMPACT_ATOMS: atom_id res chain seq x y z
N MET A 1 13.20 4.37 18.49
CA MET A 1 12.86 3.05 19.07
C MET A 1 11.85 3.17 20.18
N GLU A 2 11.98 4.18 21.05
CA GLU A 2 11.06 4.51 22.16
C GLU A 2 9.56 4.28 21.86
N LYS A 3 9.02 4.83 20.75
CA LYS A 3 7.59 4.65 20.43
C LYS A 3 7.18 3.22 20.05
N TRP A 4 8.07 2.42 19.46
CA TRP A 4 7.79 1.00 19.24
C TRP A 4 7.72 0.22 20.56
N GLU A 5 8.56 0.57 21.53
CA GLU A 5 8.57 -0.03 22.87
C GLU A 5 7.29 0.33 23.65
N GLU A 6 6.74 1.53 23.40
CA GLU A 6 5.44 1.96 23.92
C GLU A 6 4.22 1.31 23.21
N GLY A 7 4.46 0.47 22.20
CA GLY A 7 3.43 -0.24 21.43
C GLY A 7 2.81 0.58 20.30
N TYR A 8 3.47 1.65 19.85
CA TYR A 8 3.10 2.35 18.63
C TYR A 8 3.74 1.68 17.41
N TYR A 9 2.98 1.57 16.34
CA TYR A 9 3.46 1.06 15.06
C TYR A 9 3.13 2.05 13.95
N ILE A 10 3.98 2.12 12.91
CA ILE A 10 3.68 2.90 11.72
C ILE A 10 2.41 2.35 11.07
N THR A 11 1.44 3.22 10.84
CA THR A 11 0.14 2.90 10.21
C THR A 11 -0.06 3.63 8.89
N ALA A 12 0.57 4.79 8.72
CA ALA A 12 0.55 5.51 7.46
C ALA A 12 1.88 6.24 7.21
N MET A 13 2.18 6.41 5.93
CA MET A 13 3.32 7.20 5.47
C MET A 13 2.90 8.01 4.25
N ALA A 14 3.47 9.19 4.12
CA ALA A 14 3.39 10.00 2.91
C ALA A 14 4.76 10.61 2.67
N GLY A 15 5.19 10.66 1.42
CA GLY A 15 6.39 11.37 1.01
C GLY A 15 6.08 12.40 -0.06
N ALA A 16 6.97 13.37 -0.20
CA ALA A 16 6.86 14.46 -1.14
C ALA A 16 8.04 14.48 -2.11
N LEU A 17 7.86 15.13 -3.26
CA LEU A 17 8.95 15.33 -4.23
C LEU A 17 10.08 16.21 -3.68
N SER A 18 9.82 17.00 -2.64
CA SER A 18 10.81 17.82 -1.94
C SER A 18 11.81 17.01 -1.10
N GLY A 19 11.63 15.69 -0.98
CA GLY A 19 12.43 14.84 -0.08
C GLY A 19 11.88 14.75 1.34
N CYS A 20 10.82 15.49 1.66
CA CYS A 20 10.15 15.41 2.97
C CYS A 20 9.26 14.17 3.06
N ALA A 21 9.12 13.61 4.26
CA ALA A 21 8.18 12.53 4.54
C ALA A 21 7.50 12.73 5.90
N PHE A 22 6.26 12.27 5.99
CA PHE A 22 5.47 12.21 7.20
C PHE A 22 5.14 10.76 7.51
N VAL A 23 5.24 10.42 8.80
CA VAL A 23 4.96 9.08 9.32
C VAL A 23 3.94 9.24 10.44
N VAL A 24 2.86 8.48 10.35
CA VAL A 24 1.87 8.36 11.43
C VAL A 24 2.10 7.03 12.12
N MET A 25 2.23 7.09 13.44
CA MET A 25 2.26 5.90 14.29
C MET A 25 1.00 5.86 15.16
N SER A 26 0.45 4.67 15.34
CA SER A 26 -0.76 4.45 16.14
C SER A 26 -0.56 3.33 17.14
N LYS A 27 -1.25 3.45 18.27
CA LYS A 27 -1.33 2.41 19.32
C LYS A 27 -2.65 1.67 19.20
N GLY A 28 -2.70 0.42 19.68
CA GLY A 28 -3.89 -0.44 19.58
C GLY A 28 -4.06 -1.12 18.21
N THR A 29 -3.04 -1.08 17.35
CA THR A 29 -3.00 -1.90 16.14
C THR A 29 -2.85 -3.38 16.53
N PRO A 30 -3.26 -4.33 15.68
CA PRO A 30 -2.98 -5.75 15.92
C PRO A 30 -1.50 -6.09 15.73
N TYR A 31 -0.65 -5.16 15.27
CA TYR A 31 0.72 -5.47 14.90
C TYR A 31 1.56 -5.85 16.12
N THR A 32 2.45 -6.83 15.94
CA THR A 32 3.32 -7.32 17.03
C THR A 32 4.80 -7.03 16.80
N GLN A 33 5.23 -7.02 15.53
CA GLN A 33 6.58 -6.64 15.11
C GLN A 33 6.49 -5.88 13.80
N GLN A 34 7.40 -4.93 13.61
CA GLN A 34 7.44 -4.12 12.40
C GLN A 34 8.87 -3.97 11.92
N SER A 35 9.05 -3.93 10.61
CA SER A 35 10.31 -3.67 9.94
C SER A 35 10.05 -2.72 8.79
N TYR A 36 10.97 -1.79 8.54
CA TYR A 36 10.86 -0.88 7.42
C TYR A 36 12.15 -0.88 6.60
N LYS A 37 12.05 -0.48 5.33
CA LYS A 37 13.19 -0.29 4.45
C LYS A 37 12.97 0.94 3.57
N VAL A 38 14.01 1.78 3.52
CA VAL A 38 14.12 2.87 2.55
C VAL A 38 15.17 2.47 1.51
N SER A 39 14.87 2.69 0.23
CA SER A 39 15.71 2.24 -0.88
C SER A 39 15.50 3.12 -2.11
N ASP A 40 16.54 3.38 -2.89
CA ASP A 40 16.43 4.09 -4.18
C ASP A 40 15.78 3.23 -5.28
N SER A 41 15.59 1.93 -5.04
CA SER A 41 14.88 0.99 -5.92
C SER A 41 13.87 0.15 -5.16
N PHE A 42 12.80 -0.30 -5.83
CA PHE A 42 11.75 -1.09 -5.20
C PHE A 42 12.33 -2.37 -4.55
N PRO A 43 12.21 -2.55 -3.22
CA PRO A 43 13.00 -3.53 -2.48
C PRO A 43 12.42 -4.96 -2.51
N PHE A 44 12.07 -5.50 -3.69
CA PHE A 44 11.39 -6.78 -3.84
C PHE A 44 12.10 -7.95 -3.14
N LYS A 45 13.43 -8.05 -3.28
CA LYS A 45 14.23 -9.11 -2.63
C LYS A 45 14.08 -9.09 -1.10
N TRP A 46 14.01 -7.90 -0.49
CA TRP A 46 13.82 -7.75 0.95
C TRP A 46 12.40 -8.08 1.37
N ILE A 47 11.39 -7.64 0.60
CA ILE A 47 9.98 -7.99 0.82
C ILE A 47 9.80 -9.50 0.79
N ASN A 48 10.35 -10.18 -0.22
CA ASN A 48 10.26 -11.64 -0.35
C ASN A 48 10.91 -12.38 0.82
N LYS A 49 12.05 -11.88 1.34
CA LYS A 49 12.64 -12.43 2.55
C LYS A 49 11.72 -12.24 3.76
N LYS A 50 11.12 -11.07 3.91
CA LYS A 50 10.23 -10.71 5.02
C LYS A 50 8.89 -11.46 5.00
N TRP A 51 8.33 -11.76 3.83
CA TRP A 51 7.17 -12.65 3.71
C TRP A 51 7.44 -14.03 4.31
N LYS A 52 8.61 -14.62 4.05
CA LYS A 52 9.02 -15.91 4.65
C LYS A 52 9.18 -15.83 6.17
N GLU A 53 9.43 -14.65 6.71
CA GLU A 53 9.49 -14.37 8.14
C GLU A 53 8.09 -14.02 8.72
N GLY A 54 7.01 -14.12 7.95
CA GLY A 54 5.63 -13.85 8.39
C GLY A 54 5.27 -12.36 8.50
N PHE A 55 6.08 -11.48 7.94
CA PHE A 55 5.76 -10.06 7.81
C PHE A 55 5.00 -9.82 6.50
N TYR A 56 4.07 -8.87 6.50
CA TYR A 56 3.36 -8.42 5.30
C TYR A 56 3.49 -6.92 5.15
N VAL A 57 3.54 -6.42 3.92
CA VAL A 57 3.51 -4.97 3.65
C VAL A 57 2.21 -4.39 4.16
N THR A 58 2.33 -3.36 4.99
CA THR A 58 1.21 -2.66 5.66
C THR A 58 1.13 -1.18 5.31
N SER A 59 2.24 -0.58 4.85
CA SER A 59 2.24 0.79 4.37
C SER A 59 3.40 0.99 3.40
N MET A 60 3.19 1.79 2.37
CA MET A 60 4.22 2.20 1.43
C MET A 60 4.09 3.70 1.15
N ALA A 61 5.21 4.34 0.90
CA ALA A 61 5.26 5.70 0.40
C ALA A 61 6.50 5.87 -0.47
N THR A 62 6.48 6.92 -1.28
CA THR A 62 7.62 7.34 -2.09
C THR A 62 7.98 8.78 -1.76
N SER A 63 9.26 9.10 -1.84
CA SER A 63 9.77 10.46 -1.71
C SER A 63 10.81 10.65 -2.80
N HIS A 64 10.52 11.52 -3.78
CA HIS A 64 11.26 11.57 -5.05
C HIS A 64 11.27 10.18 -5.73
N THR A 65 12.44 9.57 -5.88
CA THR A 65 12.64 8.23 -6.46
C THR A 65 12.81 7.14 -5.40
N ARG A 66 12.83 7.51 -4.11
CA ARG A 66 13.03 6.56 -3.01
C ARG A 66 11.72 5.92 -2.59
N TRP A 67 11.80 4.62 -2.33
CA TRP A 67 10.73 3.80 -1.79
C TRP A 67 10.90 3.65 -0.29
N ALA A 68 9.83 3.85 0.47
CA ALA A 68 9.72 3.47 1.86
C ALA A 68 8.66 2.37 1.98
N VAL A 69 9.05 1.20 2.48
CA VAL A 69 8.15 0.05 2.66
C VAL A 69 8.16 -0.34 4.13
N VAL A 70 6.98 -0.41 4.74
CA VAL A 70 6.77 -0.90 6.11
C VAL A 70 6.06 -2.23 6.05
N MET A 71 6.63 -3.24 6.70
CA MET A 71 6.05 -4.55 6.86
C MET A 71 5.82 -4.87 8.33
N SER A 72 4.68 -5.48 8.64
CA SER A 72 4.27 -5.79 10.01
C SER A 72 3.86 -7.27 10.14
N ARG A 73 4.14 -7.86 11.30
CA ARG A 73 3.56 -9.15 11.72
C ARG A 73 2.17 -8.93 12.29
N ASN A 74 1.33 -9.97 12.21
CA ASN A 74 -0.08 -9.93 12.61
C ASN A 74 -0.90 -8.86 11.85
N ALA A 75 -0.57 -8.65 10.56
CA ALA A 75 -1.24 -7.69 9.69
C ALA A 75 -2.63 -8.15 9.20
N GLY A 76 -3.07 -9.35 9.57
CA GLY A 76 -4.38 -9.88 9.15
C GLY A 76 -4.40 -10.47 7.74
N PHE A 77 -3.25 -10.69 7.09
CA PHE A 77 -3.16 -11.30 5.75
C PHE A 77 -2.70 -12.76 5.82
N VAL A 78 -3.06 -13.55 4.79
CA VAL A 78 -2.57 -14.92 4.56
C VAL A 78 -1.59 -14.98 3.39
N ASP A 79 -1.85 -14.20 2.34
CA ASP A 79 -1.03 -14.14 1.14
C ASP A 79 -0.94 -12.69 0.64
N GLN A 80 0.14 -12.36 -0.06
CA GLN A 80 0.39 -11.03 -0.58
C GLN A 80 1.34 -11.10 -1.78
N CYS A 81 1.04 -10.32 -2.80
CA CYS A 81 1.89 -10.13 -3.97
C CYS A 81 2.10 -8.64 -4.26
N VAL A 82 3.04 -8.37 -5.16
CA VAL A 82 3.32 -7.03 -5.67
C VAL A 82 3.15 -7.05 -7.18
N GLU A 83 2.36 -6.13 -7.70
CA GLU A 83 2.34 -5.75 -9.12
C GLU A 83 3.15 -4.45 -9.26
N LEU A 84 4.33 -4.53 -9.88
CA LEU A 84 5.23 -3.40 -10.12
C LEU A 84 5.38 -3.21 -11.62
N ASP A 85 5.07 -2.02 -12.12
CA ASP A 85 5.10 -1.73 -13.55
C ASP A 85 5.53 -0.27 -13.78
N PHE A 86 6.00 0.05 -14.99
CA PHE A 86 6.27 1.42 -15.43
C PHE A 86 4.98 2.21 -15.67
N GLN A 87 3.87 1.50 -15.89
CA GLN A 87 2.53 2.07 -16.02
C GLN A 87 1.59 1.49 -14.96
N TYR A 88 0.29 1.70 -15.13
CA TYR A 88 -0.73 1.09 -14.28
C TYR A 88 -0.97 -0.38 -14.70
N PRO A 89 -0.73 -1.38 -13.82
CA PRO A 89 -0.81 -2.80 -14.16
C PRO A 89 -2.25 -3.33 -14.11
N SER A 90 -3.11 -2.87 -15.03
CA SER A 90 -4.54 -3.22 -15.06
C SER A 90 -4.77 -4.73 -15.11
N GLU A 91 -4.17 -5.42 -16.08
CA GLU A 91 -4.34 -6.87 -16.28
C GLU A 91 -3.90 -7.68 -15.06
N GLY A 92 -2.79 -7.27 -14.43
CA GLY A 92 -2.30 -7.89 -13.21
C GLY A 92 -3.29 -7.73 -12.05
N ILE A 93 -3.79 -6.50 -11.85
CA ILE A 93 -4.77 -6.21 -10.79
C ILE A 93 -6.07 -7.01 -10.99
N HIS A 94 -6.64 -7.02 -12.20
CA HIS A 94 -7.88 -7.76 -12.49
C HIS A 94 -7.70 -9.27 -12.24
N ARG A 95 -6.62 -9.86 -12.74
CA ARG A 95 -6.31 -11.28 -12.49
C ARG A 95 -6.20 -11.60 -11.00
N ARG A 96 -5.63 -10.68 -10.21
CA ARG A 96 -5.49 -10.87 -8.75
C ARG A 96 -6.83 -10.70 -8.02
N TRP A 97 -7.68 -9.79 -8.48
CA TRP A 97 -9.04 -9.65 -7.96
C TRP A 97 -9.88 -10.92 -8.15
N ASP A 98 -9.78 -11.55 -9.33
CA ASP A 98 -10.45 -12.83 -9.64
C ASP A 98 -9.95 -13.97 -8.73
N ALA A 99 -8.68 -13.91 -8.33
CA ALA A 99 -8.07 -14.85 -7.38
C ALA A 99 -8.40 -14.52 -5.89
N GLY A 100 -9.20 -13.49 -5.62
CA GLY A 100 -9.61 -13.10 -4.26
C GLY A 100 -8.62 -12.22 -3.51
N PHE A 101 -7.62 -11.65 -4.19
CA PHE A 101 -6.74 -10.64 -3.61
C PHE A 101 -7.41 -9.26 -3.67
N ARG A 102 -6.98 -8.32 -2.81
CA ARG A 102 -7.42 -6.92 -2.82
C ARG A 102 -6.25 -5.98 -2.62
N ILE A 103 -6.26 -4.82 -3.28
CA ILE A 103 -5.21 -3.82 -3.14
C ILE A 103 -5.25 -3.30 -1.70
N THR A 104 -4.11 -3.39 -1.00
CA THR A 104 -3.99 -2.99 0.41
C THR A 104 -2.95 -1.90 0.63
N ALA A 105 -2.05 -1.67 -0.35
CA ALA A 105 -1.18 -0.51 -0.36
C ALA A 105 -0.79 -0.18 -1.80
N CYS A 106 -0.60 1.10 -2.10
CA CYS A 106 -0.09 1.57 -3.37
C CYS A 106 0.88 2.73 -3.14
N ALA A 107 1.90 2.81 -3.98
CA ALA A 107 2.82 3.95 -4.03
C ALA A 107 3.44 4.03 -5.43
N GLY A 108 3.87 5.21 -5.84
CA GLY A 108 4.44 5.41 -7.16
C GLY A 108 5.58 6.42 -7.17
N THR A 109 6.53 6.22 -8.05
CA THR A 109 7.52 7.22 -8.45
C THR A 109 7.08 7.84 -9.79
N PRO A 110 7.81 8.83 -10.31
CA PRO A 110 7.59 9.29 -11.68
C PRO A 110 7.76 8.21 -12.76
N ASP A 111 8.43 7.09 -12.45
CA ASP A 111 8.77 6.05 -13.42
C ASP A 111 8.02 4.73 -13.21
N GLN A 112 7.56 4.45 -11.99
CA GLN A 112 7.00 3.15 -11.63
C GLN A 112 5.80 3.28 -10.68
N ALA A 113 4.84 2.39 -10.81
CA ALA A 113 3.75 2.20 -9.86
C ALA A 113 3.85 0.82 -9.21
N ALA A 114 3.71 0.75 -7.89
CA ALA A 114 3.68 -0.49 -7.14
C ALA A 114 2.35 -0.66 -6.41
N PHE A 115 1.71 -1.80 -6.64
CA PHE A 115 0.48 -2.20 -5.96
C PHE A 115 0.76 -3.46 -5.14
N VAL A 116 0.56 -3.34 -3.84
CA VAL A 116 0.53 -4.48 -2.93
C VAL A 116 -0.90 -4.97 -2.88
N ILE A 117 -1.08 -6.25 -3.19
CA ILE A 117 -2.38 -6.89 -3.25
C ILE A 117 -2.35 -8.10 -2.31
N SER A 118 -3.28 -8.17 -1.37
CA SER A 118 -3.26 -9.14 -0.27
C SER A 118 -4.56 -9.93 -0.18
N VAL A 119 -4.48 -11.13 0.36
CA VAL A 119 -5.66 -11.92 0.77
C VAL A 119 -5.85 -11.74 2.28
N PRO A 120 -6.96 -11.15 2.72
CA PRO A 120 -7.26 -11.01 4.15
C PRO A 120 -7.60 -12.38 4.77
N ARG A 121 -7.19 -12.58 6.02
CA ARG A 121 -7.53 -13.78 6.83
C ARG A 121 -9.03 -13.95 6.99
N ARG A 122 -9.76 -12.84 7.08
CA ARG A 122 -11.22 -12.81 7.07
C ARG A 122 -11.65 -12.20 5.76
N ARG A 123 -12.15 -13.03 4.84
CA ARG A 123 -12.68 -12.57 3.56
C ARG A 123 -14.00 -11.85 3.79
N PRO A 124 -14.15 -10.58 3.40
CA PRO A 124 -15.45 -9.94 3.42
C PRO A 124 -16.37 -10.62 2.41
N VAL A 125 -17.66 -10.72 2.75
CA VAL A 125 -18.66 -11.46 1.95
C VAL A 125 -19.02 -10.70 0.67
N ASP A 126 -18.94 -9.37 0.69
CA ASP A 126 -19.29 -8.49 -0.42
C ASP A 126 -18.26 -7.36 -0.54
N GLU A 127 -17.15 -7.63 -1.23
CA GLU A 127 -16.05 -6.67 -1.39
C GLU A 127 -15.87 -6.25 -2.85
N THR A 128 -16.37 -5.05 -3.15
CA THR A 128 -16.10 -4.34 -4.40
C THR A 128 -14.91 -3.39 -4.20
N GLN A 129 -13.93 -3.45 -5.10
CA GLN A 129 -12.82 -2.50 -5.16
C GLN A 129 -12.69 -1.97 -6.58
N GLU A 130 -12.48 -0.66 -6.69
CA GLU A 130 -12.25 0.03 -7.96
C GLU A 130 -11.01 0.91 -7.88
N THR A 131 -10.42 1.21 -9.03
CA THR A 131 -9.30 2.15 -9.15
C THR A 131 -9.64 3.25 -10.14
N LEU A 132 -9.29 4.49 -9.79
CA LEU A 132 -9.41 5.64 -10.67
C LEU A 132 -8.03 6.25 -10.91
N ARG A 133 -7.75 6.60 -12.17
CA ARG A 133 -6.55 7.35 -12.59
C ARG A 133 -6.96 8.71 -13.12
N THR A 134 -6.31 9.76 -12.64
CA THR A 134 -6.68 11.16 -12.95
C THR A 134 -5.48 12.07 -12.72
N SER A 135 -5.42 13.18 -13.46
CA SER A 135 -4.41 14.24 -13.30
C SER A 135 -4.79 15.28 -12.22
N ALA A 136 -6.08 15.39 -11.90
CA ALA A 136 -6.61 16.28 -10.88
C ALA A 136 -7.22 15.50 -9.72
N PHE A 137 -7.26 16.10 -8.53
CA PHE A 137 -7.87 15.47 -7.37
C PHE A 137 -9.37 15.19 -7.61
N PRO A 138 -9.84 13.94 -7.53
CA PRO A 138 -11.15 13.54 -8.04
C PRO A 138 -12.31 13.78 -7.04
N SER A 139 -12.45 14.99 -6.52
CA SER A 139 -13.42 15.32 -5.46
C SER A 139 -14.86 14.92 -5.79
N GLN A 140 -15.31 15.14 -7.02
CA GLN A 140 -16.67 14.81 -7.44
C GLN A 140 -16.87 13.28 -7.49
N HIS A 141 -15.95 12.56 -8.12
CA HIS A 141 -16.02 11.10 -8.20
C HIS A 141 -16.00 10.45 -6.81
N VAL A 142 -15.18 10.95 -5.89
CA VAL A 142 -15.14 10.45 -4.51
C VAL A 142 -16.50 10.60 -3.82
N LYS A 143 -17.17 11.75 -3.96
CA LYS A 143 -18.51 11.97 -3.40
C LYS A 143 -19.56 11.04 -4.02
N GLU A 144 -19.50 10.83 -5.32
CA GLU A 144 -20.40 9.89 -6.03
C GLU A 144 -20.21 8.45 -5.56
N LYS A 145 -18.96 8.04 -5.28
CA LYS A 145 -18.63 6.69 -4.78
C LYS A 145 -19.03 6.50 -3.32
N TRP A 146 -18.90 7.53 -2.48
CA TRP A 146 -19.42 7.50 -1.10
C TRP A 146 -20.93 7.26 -1.06
N ALA A 147 -21.71 7.88 -1.97
CA ALA A 147 -23.15 7.63 -2.07
C ALA A 147 -23.51 6.18 -2.46
N LYS A 148 -22.53 5.41 -2.95
CA LYS A 148 -22.64 3.99 -3.30
C LYS A 148 -21.96 3.07 -2.28
N ASN A 149 -21.65 3.55 -1.07
CA ASN A 149 -20.95 2.82 0.00
C ASN A 149 -19.52 2.37 -0.36
N LEU A 150 -18.85 3.06 -1.29
CA LEU A 150 -17.45 2.83 -1.63
C LEU A 150 -16.56 3.89 -0.99
N TYR A 151 -15.46 3.48 -0.38
CA TYR A 151 -14.55 4.34 0.36
C TYR A 151 -13.14 4.33 -0.21
N LEU A 152 -12.34 5.34 0.14
CA LEU A 152 -10.94 5.42 -0.27
C LEU A 152 -10.09 4.43 0.53
N ALA A 153 -9.55 3.43 -0.14
CA ALA A 153 -8.62 2.46 0.44
C ALA A 153 -7.14 2.89 0.30
N GLY A 154 -6.82 3.73 -0.67
CA GLY A 154 -5.47 4.19 -0.92
C GLY A 154 -5.41 5.30 -1.95
N ILE A 155 -4.37 6.13 -1.88
CA ILE A 155 -4.05 7.18 -2.83
C ILE A 155 -2.55 7.12 -3.09
N ALA A 156 -2.16 7.17 -4.35
CA ALA A 156 -0.77 7.27 -4.76
C ALA A 156 -0.63 8.35 -5.84
N TYR A 157 0.44 9.12 -5.75
CA TYR A 157 0.88 10.04 -6.80
C TYR A 157 2.00 9.38 -7.60
N GLY A 158 1.96 9.54 -8.92
CA GLY A 158 2.95 8.98 -9.84
C GLY A 158 2.48 9.13 -11.27
N ARG A 159 3.36 8.80 -12.23
CA ARG A 159 3.04 8.87 -13.66
C ARG A 159 2.20 7.66 -14.07
N THR A 160 0.89 7.73 -13.81
CA THR A 160 -0.05 6.62 -14.07
C THR A 160 -0.96 6.86 -15.28
N VAL A 161 -0.86 8.04 -15.88
CA VAL A 161 -1.61 8.47 -17.07
C VAL A 161 -0.61 8.99 -18.11
N SER A 162 -0.72 8.48 -19.33
CA SER A 162 -0.12 9.06 -20.53
C SER A 162 -0.94 10.25 -21.01
#